data_AF-X1EGX6-F1
#
_entry.id   AF-X1EGX6-F1
#
_cell.length_a   1.000
_cell.length_b   1.000
_cell.length_c   1.000
_cell.angle_alpha   90.00
_cell.angle_beta   90.00
_cell.angle_gamma   90.00
#
_symmetry.space_group_name_H-M   'P 1'
#
loop_
_entity.id
_entity.type
_entity.pdbx_description
1 polymer ?
#
loop_
_entity_poly.entity_id
_entity_poly.type
_entity_poly.pdbx_seq_one_letter_code
_entity_poly.pdbx_strand_id
1 'polypeptide(L)' 'MTTYNETIAFETRGDCDMIDITPQVSETVRSSDLKTGICTVFCTGSTGSV' A
#
# COMPACT_ATOMS: atom_id res chain seq x y z
N MET A 1 -12.92 -2.68 -17.44
CA MET A 1 -11.73 -2.13 -16.77
C MET A 1 -11.85 -2.52 -15.31
N THR A 2 -11.02 -3.45 -14.85
CA THR A 2 -11.11 -4.00 -13.48
C THR A 2 -10.24 -3.18 -12.55
N THR A 3 -10.74 -2.86 -11.36
CA THR A 3 -10.00 -2.20 -10.30
C THR A 3 -10.08 -3.04 -9.02
N TYR A 4 -9.01 -3.02 -8.24
CA TYR A 4 -8.93 -3.65 -6.93
C TYR A 4 -8.42 -2.60 -5.94
N ASN A 5 -9.08 -2.49 -4.78
CA ASN A 5 -8.73 -1.51 -3.75
C ASN A 5 -8.61 -2.22 -2.40
N GLU A 6 -7.58 -1.88 -1.64
CA GLU A 6 -7.28 -2.44 -0.33
C GLU A 6 -6.77 -1.31 0.58
N THR A 7 -7.08 -1.39 1.87
CA THR A 7 -6.55 -0.46 2.88
C THR A 7 -5.64 -1.23 3.81
N ILE A 8 -4.40 -0.75 3.97
CA ILE A 8 -3.43 -1.32 4.89
C ILE A 8 -3.24 -0.34 6.05
N ALA A 9 -3.38 -0.82 7.29
CA ALA A 9 -3.20 -0.02 8.50
C ALA A 9 -1.87 -0.37 9.17
N PHE A 10 -1.21 0.65 9.73
CA PHE A 10 0.05 0.52 10.46
C PHE A 10 0.01 1.32 11.75
N GLU A 11 0.66 0.80 12.78
CA GLU A 11 1.02 1.56 13.96
C GLU A 11 2.50 1.96 13.86
N THR A 12 2.81 3.24 14.03
CA THR A 12 4.17 3.75 13.98
C THR A 12 4.70 3.98 15.39
N ARG A 13 6.03 3.92 15.56
CA ARG A 13 6.67 4.23 16.85
C ARG A 13 6.89 5.73 17.08
N GLY A 14 6.57 6.58 16.10
CA GLY A 14 6.93 8.00 16.07
C GLY A 14 8.26 8.28 15.37
N ASP A 15 8.79 9.50 15.48
CA ASP A 15 10.14 9.89 15.04
C ASP A 15 10.55 9.48 13.61
N CYS A 16 9.67 9.73 12.64
CA CYS A 16 9.90 9.36 11.23
C CYS A 16 10.15 7.85 11.02
N ASP A 17 9.43 6.99 11.75
CA ASP A 17 9.49 5.53 11.60
C ASP A 17 9.30 5.11 10.13
N MET A 18 10.26 4.32 9.61
CA MET A 18 10.23 3.80 8.25
C MET A 18 9.78 2.34 8.29
N ILE A 19 8.66 2.05 7.64
CA ILE A 19 8.05 0.73 7.60
C ILE A 19 8.16 0.20 6.17
N ASP A 20 8.76 -0.97 6.00
CA ASP A 20 8.74 -1.66 4.71
C ASP A 20 7.34 -2.26 4.45
N ILE A 21 6.66 -1.72 3.44
CA ILE A 21 5.31 -2.15 3.02
C ILE A 21 5.34 -3.06 1.79
N THR A 22 6.52 -3.41 1.26
CA THR A 22 6.69 -4.24 0.07
C THR A 22 5.96 -5.59 0.18
N PRO A 23 6.00 -6.30 1.33
CA PRO A 23 5.27 -7.56 1.48
C PRO A 23 3.75 -7.39 1.35
N GLN A 24 3.19 -6.35 1.97
CA GLN A 24 1.76 -6.07 2.00
C GLN A 24 1.27 -5.66 0.61
N VAL A 25 1.99 -4.75 -0.07
CA VAL A 25 1.68 -4.35 -1.45
C VAL A 25 1.74 -5.56 -2.40
N SER A 26 2.74 -6.43 -2.23
CA SER A 26 2.87 -7.65 -3.05
C SER A 26 1.71 -8.63 -2.85
N GLU A 27 1.20 -8.77 -1.63
CA GLU A 27 0.00 -9.57 -1.33
C GLU A 27 -1.26 -8.95 -1.95
N THR A 28 -1.43 -7.64 -1.85
CA THR A 28 -2.54 -6.91 -2.47
C THR A 28 -2.55 -7.10 -4.00
N VAL A 29 -1.39 -6.95 -4.65
CA VAL A 29 -1.28 -7.15 -6.10
C VAL A 29 -1.61 -8.59 -6.50
N ARG A 30 -1.13 -9.58 -5.75
CA ARG A 30 -1.47 -10.99 -5.96
C ARG A 30 -2.96 -11.26 -5.79
N SER A 31 -3.58 -10.70 -4.75
CA SER A 31 -5.01 -10.85 -4.44
C SER A 31 -5.92 -10.18 -5.48
N SER A 32 -5.40 -9.21 -6.24
CA SER A 32 -6.15 -8.53 -7.30
C SER A 32 -6.42 -9.39 -8.55
N ASP A 33 -5.70 -10.50 -8.72
CA ASP A 33 -5.68 -11.34 -9.93
C ASP A 33 -5.36 -10.60 -11.25
N LEU A 34 -4.95 -9.33 -11.19
CA LEU A 34 -4.57 -8.52 -12.35
C LEU A 34 -3.22 -8.98 -12.91
N LYS A 35 -3.16 -9.24 -14.22
CA LYS A 35 -1.93 -9.65 -14.90
C LYS A 35 -1.06 -8.48 -15.37
N THR A 36 -1.69 -7.37 -15.77
CA THR A 36 -1.02 -6.18 -16.28
C THR A 36 -1.83 -4.94 -15.87
N GLY A 37 -1.15 -3.89 -15.43
CA GLY A 37 -1.80 -2.65 -15.01
C GLY A 37 -0.85 -1.70 -14.29
N ILE A 38 -1.42 -0.78 -13.52
CA ILE A 38 -0.71 0.13 -12.62
C ILE A 38 -1.15 -0.13 -11.17
N CYS A 39 -0.22 -0.01 -10.23
CA CYS A 39 -0.50 -0.06 -8.80
C CYS A 39 -0.24 1.33 -8.21
N THR A 40 -1.30 2.01 -7.77
CA THR A 40 -1.18 3.29 -7.06
C THR A 40 -1.16 3.00 -5.56
N VAL A 41 -0.08 3.37 -4.88
CA VAL A 41 0.00 3.32 -3.41
C VAL A 41 -0.10 4.74 -2.89
N PHE A 42 -0.98 4.98 -1.92
CA PHE A 42 -1.34 6.31 -1.47
C PHE A 42 -1.44 6.40 0.05
N CYS A 43 -0.74 7.37 0.64
CA CYS A 43 -0.93 7.75 2.04
C CYS A 43 -2.04 8.81 2.13
N THR A 44 -3.11 8.52 2.86
CA THR A 44 -4.21 9.48 3.10
C THR A 44 -3.84 10.56 4.12
N GLY A 45 -2.79 10.33 4.93
CA GLY A 45 -2.30 11.29 5.93
C GLY A 45 -1.38 12.35 5.33
N SER A 46 -1.48 13.59 5.82
CA SER A 46 -0.66 14.72 5.33
C SER A 46 0.77 14.75 5.88
N THR A 47 1.07 13.95 6.91
CA THR A 47 2.38 13.91 7.60
C THR A 47 3.16 12.63 7.32
N GLY A 48 2.66 11.77 6.44
CA GLY A 48 3.32 10.53 6.01
C GLY A 48 3.52 10.50 4.49
N SER A 49 4.34 9.58 4.01
CA SER A 49 4.64 9.41 2.58
C SER A 49 4.83 7.93 2.23
N VAL A 50 4.63 7.60 0.95
CA VAL A 50 4.91 6.30 0.35
C VAL A 50 5.78 6.52 -0.88
#